data_AF-A0A527G2B6-F1
#
_entry.id   AF-A0A527G2B6-F1
#
_cell.length_a   1.000
_cell.length_b   1.000
_cell.length_c   1.000
_cell.angle_alpha   90.00
_cell.angle_beta   90.00
_cell.angle_gamma   90.00
#
_symmetry.space_group_name_H-M   'P 1'
#
loop_
_entity.id
_entity.type
_entity.pdbx_description
1 polymer ?
#
loop_
_entity_poly.entity_id
_entity_poly.type
_entity_poly.pdbx_seq_one_letter_code
_entity_poly.pdbx_strand_id
1 'polypeptide(L)'
;RNRFIVDFYDVIAMIFHYHYQWNKAQERERNEVAIGEHLVYIEALKSRDLGKVDAACRKHLKSARQTLLTSIPESRSLQKH
;
A
#
# COMPACT_ATOMS: atom_id res chain seq x y z
N ARG A 1 -0.75 -9.80 -22.12
CA ARG A 1 -1.19 -9.18 -20.85
C ARG A 1 -0.41 -9.85 -19.72
N ASN A 2 0.45 -9.12 -19.00
CA ASN A 2 1.25 -9.73 -17.92
C ASN A 2 0.37 -9.90 -16.68
N ARG A 3 0.07 -11.14 -16.30
CA ARG A 3 -0.82 -11.47 -15.18
C ARG A 3 -0.34 -10.86 -13.86
N PHE A 4 0.97 -10.81 -13.65
CA PHE A 4 1.58 -10.18 -12.48
C PHE A 4 1.17 -8.70 -12.33
N ILE A 5 1.14 -7.97 -13.45
CA ILE A 5 0.77 -6.55 -13.46
C ILE A 5 -0.72 -6.36 -13.20
N VAL A 6 -1.57 -7.26 -13.70
CA VAL A 6 -3.02 -7.19 -13.47
C VAL A 6 -3.33 -7.43 -12.00
N ASP A 7 -2.80 -8.50 -11.42
CA ASP A 7 -3.01 -8.84 -10.02
C ASP A 7 -2.43 -7.75 -9.08
N PHE A 8 -1.34 -7.08 -9.50
CA PHE A 8 -0.75 -5.94 -8.79
C PHE A 8 -1.69 -4.71 -8.79
N TYR A 9 -2.34 -4.41 -9.91
CA TYR A 9 -3.31 -3.30 -9.97
C TYR A 9 -4.55 -3.56 -9.11
N ASP A 10 -5.03 -4.80 -9.02
CA ASP A 10 -6.18 -5.14 -8.19
C ASP A 10 -5.89 -4.98 -6.69
N VAL A 11 -4.69 -5.38 -6.25
CA VAL A 11 -4.24 -5.17 -4.86
C VAL A 11 -4.10 -3.69 -4.54
N ILE A 12 -3.50 -2.89 -5.44
CA ILE A 12 -3.38 -1.44 -5.29
C ILE A 12 -4.76 -0.78 -5.21
N ALA A 13 -5.67 -1.13 -6.11
CA ALA A 13 -7.03 -0.57 -6.15
C ALA A 13 -7.80 -0.87 -4.87
N MET A 14 -7.68 -2.10 -4.34
CA MET A 14 -8.26 -2.47 -3.05
C MET A 14 -7.68 -1.63 -1.90
N ILE A 15 -6.35 -1.51 -1.82
CA ILE A 15 -5.68 -0.70 -0.79
C ILE A 15 -6.15 0.75 -0.83
N PHE A 16 -6.22 1.35 -2.02
CA PHE A 16 -6.72 2.72 -2.21
C PHE A 16 -8.20 2.85 -1.81
N HIS A 17 -9.05 1.91 -2.22
CA HIS A 17 -10.48 1.93 -1.90
C HIS A 17 -10.73 1.95 -0.38
N TYR A 18 -9.98 1.13 0.38
CA TYR A 18 -10.10 1.11 1.84
C TYR A 18 -9.37 2.28 2.53
N HIS A 19 -8.29 2.82 1.93
CA HIS A 19 -7.57 3.99 2.46
C HIS A 19 -8.45 5.24 2.59
N TYR A 20 -9.25 5.51 1.55
CA TYR A 20 -10.07 6.72 1.46
C TYR A 20 -11.33 6.67 2.33
N GLN A 21 -11.78 5.48 2.78
CA GLN A 21 -13.06 5.35 3.47
C GLN A 21 -13.03 5.62 4.98
N TRP A 22 -11.88 5.55 5.67
CA TRP A 22 -11.95 5.33 7.13
C TRP A 22 -11.23 6.31 8.06
N ASN A 23 -10.24 7.11 7.63
CA ASN A 23 -9.69 8.15 8.53
C ASN A 23 -8.96 9.29 7.80
N LYS A 24 -9.64 10.43 7.63
CA LYS A 24 -9.11 11.63 6.93
C LYS A 24 -7.96 12.34 7.67
N ALA A 25 -7.81 12.14 8.98
CA ALA A 25 -6.83 12.89 9.78
C ALA A 25 -5.36 12.56 9.45
N GLN A 26 -5.07 11.33 9.00
CA GLN A 26 -3.71 10.87 8.66
C GLN A 26 -3.54 10.55 7.17
N GLU A 27 -4.56 10.83 6.36
CA GLU A 27 -4.58 10.50 4.93
C GLU A 27 -3.43 11.17 4.17
N ARG A 28 -3.15 12.44 4.48
CA ARG A 28 -2.10 13.22 3.81
C ARG A 28 -0.71 12.61 4.01
N GLU A 29 -0.32 12.37 5.26
CA GLU A 29 1.00 11.81 5.60
C GLU A 29 1.21 10.43 4.95
N ARG A 30 0.17 9.59 4.96
CA ARG A 30 0.23 8.24 4.37
C ARG A 30 0.31 8.30 2.84
N ASN A 31 -0.38 9.25 2.21
CA ASN A 31 -0.28 9.49 0.77
C ASN A 31 1.11 10.03 0.37
N GLU A 32 1.70 10.93 1.17
CA GLU A 32 3.06 11.43 0.93
C GLU A 32 4.09 10.28 0.99
N VAL A 33 3.98 9.38 1.97
CA VAL A 33 4.82 8.17 2.06
C VAL A 33 4.61 7.26 0.83
N ALA A 34 3.36 6.97 0.47
CA ALA A 34 3.05 6.08 -0.66
C ALA A 34 3.57 6.63 -2.00
N ILE A 35 3.41 7.93 -2.26
CA ILE A 35 3.95 8.58 -3.47
C ILE A 35 5.48 8.47 -3.50
N GLY A 36 6.15 8.72 -2.38
CA GLY A 36 7.61 8.58 -2.29
C GLY A 36 8.08 7.15 -2.63
N GLU A 37 7.38 6.14 -2.12
CA GLU A 37 7.68 4.74 -2.41
C GLU A 37 7.41 4.37 -3.87
N HIS A 38 6.33 4.89 -4.47
CA HIS A 38 6.05 4.71 -5.89
C HIS A 38 7.14 5.30 -6.78
N LEU A 39 7.66 6.50 -6.47
CA LEU A 39 8.76 7.11 -7.22
C LEU A 39 10.03 6.25 -7.17
N VAL A 40 10.36 5.70 -6.00
CA VAL A 40 11.49 4.75 -5.86
C VAL A 40 11.28 3.50 -6.71
N TYR A 41 10.05 2.97 -6.75
CA TYR A 41 9.72 1.80 -7.56
C TYR A 41 9.83 2.08 -9.06
N ILE A 42 9.33 3.24 -9.52
CA ILE A 42 9.46 3.69 -10.92
C ILE A 42 10.92 3.82 -11.31
N GLU A 43 11.76 4.40 -10.44
CA GLU A 43 13.19 4.53 -10.72
C GLU A 43 13.90 3.17 -10.82
N ALA A 44 13.53 2.22 -9.95
CA ALA A 44 14.03 0.84 -10.05
C ALA A 44 13.61 0.14 -11.35
N LEU A 45 12.36 0.33 -11.80
CA LEU A 45 11.88 -0.19 -13.08
C LEU A 45 12.68 0.41 -14.25
N LYS A 46 12.94 1.72 -14.21
CA LYS A 46 13.76 2.41 -15.23
C LYS A 46 15.20 1.92 -15.25
N SER A 47 15.77 1.55 -14.10
CA SER A 47 17.13 1.02 -14.03
C SER A 47 17.25 -0.42 -14.53
N ARG A 48 16.13 -1.12 -14.79
CA ARG A 48 16.08 -2.53 -15.24
C ARG A 48 16.81 -3.51 -14.31
N ASP A 49 16.97 -3.12 -13.05
CA ASP A 49 17.62 -3.92 -12.03
C ASP A 49 16.54 -4.68 -11.25
N LEU A 50 16.41 -5.97 -11.53
CA LEU A 50 15.38 -6.81 -10.92
C LEU A 50 15.50 -6.86 -9.39
N GLY A 51 16.70 -6.76 -8.83
CA GLY A 51 16.93 -6.73 -7.39
C GLY A 51 16.37 -5.45 -6.76
N LYS A 52 16.60 -4.30 -7.39
CA LYS A 52 16.03 -3.01 -6.95
C LYS A 52 14.50 -2.99 -7.08
N VAL A 53 13.98 -3.57 -8.14
CA VAL A 53 12.52 -3.67 -8.39
C VAL A 53 11.86 -4.51 -7.30
N ASP A 54 12.39 -5.70 -6.99
CA ASP A 54 11.85 -6.58 -5.95
C ASP A 54 11.92 -5.90 -4.57
N ALA A 55 13.06 -5.28 -4.22
CA ALA A 55 13.23 -4.59 -2.95
C ALA A 55 12.25 -3.42 -2.77
N ALA A 56 12.09 -2.57 -3.80
CA ALA A 56 11.17 -1.44 -3.76
C ALA A 56 9.70 -1.89 -3.69
N CYS A 57 9.33 -2.92 -4.45
CA CYS A 57 7.99 -3.50 -4.42
C CYS A 57 7.65 -4.07 -3.03
N ARG A 58 8.56 -4.86 -2.43
CA ARG A 58 8.36 -5.42 -1.07
C ARG A 58 8.21 -4.34 -0.02
N LYS A 59 9.00 -3.26 -0.11
CA LYS A 59 8.89 -2.13 0.81
C LYS A 59 7.50 -1.50 0.74
N HIS A 60 7.03 -1.19 -0.47
CA HIS A 60 5.71 -0.62 -0.70
C HIS A 60 4.56 -1.54 -0.25
N LEU A 61 4.64 -2.84 -0.52
CA LEU A 61 3.60 -3.77 -0.06
C LEU A 61 3.58 -3.89 1.47
N LYS A 62 4.75 -3.82 2.13
CA LYS A 62 4.84 -3.84 3.59
C LYS A 62 4.22 -2.60 4.23
N SER A 63 4.50 -1.41 3.70
CA SER A 63 3.91 -0.15 4.18
C SER A 63 2.39 -0.13 3.94
N ALA A 64 1.95 -0.53 2.74
CA ALA A 64 0.54 -0.59 2.38
C ALA A 64 -0.25 -1.57 3.27
N ARG A 65 0.31 -2.74 3.57
CA ARG A 65 -0.28 -3.69 4.54
C ARG A 65 -0.39 -3.08 5.92
N GLN A 66 0.66 -2.40 6.39
CA GLN A 66 0.62 -1.74 7.70
C GLN A 66 -0.49 -0.69 7.75
N THR A 67 -0.59 0.16 6.73
CA THR A 67 -1.63 1.18 6.70
C THR A 67 -3.02 0.57 6.61
N LEU A 68 -3.21 -0.50 5.84
CA LEU A 68 -4.47 -1.23 5.79
C LEU A 68 -4.86 -1.72 7.19
N LEU A 69 -3.94 -2.37 7.92
CA LEU A 69 -4.20 -2.86 9.27
C LEU A 69 -4.52 -1.73 10.26
N THR A 70 -3.81 -0.61 10.19
CA THR A 70 -4.07 0.56 11.04
C THR A 70 -5.39 1.26 10.67
N SER A 71 -5.87 1.09 9.43
CA SER A 71 -7.15 1.65 8.98
C SER A 71 -8.37 0.80 9.36
N ILE A 72 -8.16 -0.46 9.78
CA ILE A 72 -9.24 -1.31 10.30
C ILE A 72 -9.55 -0.84 11.73
N PRO A 73 -10.76 -0.31 12.00
CA PRO A 73 -11.17 -0.05 13.37
C PRO A 73 -11.16 -1.35 14.16
N GLU A 74 -10.74 -1.33 15.43
CA GLU A 74 -10.91 -2.49 16.32
C GLU A 74 -12.37 -2.93 16.29
N SER A 75 -12.66 -4.03 15.60
CA SER A 75 -13.97 -4.64 15.65
C SER A 75 -14.10 -5.32 17.01
N ARG A 76 -14.76 -4.58 17.91
CA ARG A 76 -15.39 -5.06 19.14
C ARG A 76 -14.39 -5.51 20.22
N SER A 77 -13.99 -4.55 21.06
CA SER A 77 -13.86 -4.83 22.49
C SER A 77 -15.20 -5.41 22.96
N LEU A 78 -15.14 -6.73 23.11
CA LEU A 78 -16.07 -7.65 23.75
C LEU A 78 -17.18 -6.97 24.56
N GLN A 79 -18.42 -7.30 24.17
CA GLN A 79 -19.54 -7.37 25.09
C GLN A 79 -19.04 -8.00 26.40
N LYS A 80 -18.95 -7.20 27.46
CA LYS A 80 -18.80 -7.71 28.84
C LYS A 80 -19.85 -7.01 29.69
N HIS A 81 -20.87 -7.81 29.99
CA HIS A 81 -21.85 -7.77 31.09
C HIS A 81 -22.72 -6.53 31.26
#